data_AF-A0A9E4HQX1-F1
#
_entry.id   AF-A0A9E4HQX1-F1
#
_cell.length_a   1.000
_cell.length_b   1.000
_cell.length_c   1.000
_cell.angle_alpha   90.00
_cell.angle_beta   90.00
_cell.angle_gamma   90.00
#
_symmetry.space_group_name_H-M   'P 1'
#
loop_
_entity.id
_entity.type
_entity.pdbx_description
1 polymer ?
#
loop_
_entity_poly.entity_id
_entity_poly.type
_entity_poly.pdbx_seq_one_letter_code
_entity_poly.pdbx_strand_id
1 'polypeptide(L)'
;TWPDMFGTSISANEVQPLFLPGALFIATSLITYLIHRIPGDAYRRAWSTSFRVTLSASVALVFTVPMVQIFLNSYGGAAGYERMPIVLAEGVAAVAGGAWPIFAPFIGGIGAAVAGSNTVSNMMFSLFQFNMGERIAADPTWIVALQAIGGAAGNMICVHNVVAASAVVGLLGREGAVIRMTVFPFVYYALLPGSVGYLIISYGTSGVMNVGALLVALIAGMAAYLIARRQDTPAAAG
;
A
#
# COMPACT_ATOMS: atom_id res chain seq x y z
N THR A 1 26.23 6.33 -13.89
CA THR A 1 26.41 4.88 -13.83
C THR A 1 27.52 4.55 -12.82
N TRP A 2 27.21 3.78 -11.77
CA TRP A 2 28.23 3.14 -10.93
C TRP A 2 28.22 1.66 -11.28
N PRO A 3 29.15 1.18 -12.13
CA PRO A 3 29.24 -0.23 -12.47
C PRO A 3 29.79 -1.04 -11.30
N ASP A 4 29.35 -2.29 -11.20
CA ASP A 4 29.88 -3.31 -10.30
C ASP A 4 29.95 -2.92 -8.81
N MET A 5 28.83 -2.42 -8.26
CA MET A 5 28.79 -2.01 -6.86
C MET A 5 29.16 -3.17 -5.93
N PHE A 6 30.23 -2.99 -5.15
CA PHE A 6 30.78 -3.99 -4.23
C PHE A 6 31.15 -5.33 -4.89
N GLY A 7 31.52 -5.32 -6.18
CA GLY A 7 31.90 -6.53 -6.92
C GLY A 7 30.71 -7.43 -7.29
N THR A 8 29.48 -6.92 -7.19
CA THR A 8 28.26 -7.58 -7.66
C THR A 8 27.92 -7.10 -9.07
N SER A 9 27.18 -7.90 -9.86
CA SER A 9 26.69 -7.49 -11.20
C SER A 9 25.64 -6.35 -11.16
N ILE A 10 25.43 -5.73 -10.00
CA ILE A 10 24.47 -4.66 -9.78
C ILE A 10 25.13 -3.33 -10.16
N SER A 11 24.74 -2.81 -11.32
CA SER A 11 25.15 -1.48 -11.79
C SER A 11 24.05 -0.47 -11.48
N ALA A 12 24.36 0.61 -10.76
CA ALA A 12 23.44 1.73 -10.58
C ALA A 12 23.48 2.60 -11.84
N ASN A 13 22.74 2.19 -12.87
CA ASN A 13 22.91 2.76 -14.20
C ASN A 13 22.39 4.20 -14.33
N GLU A 14 21.39 4.64 -13.58
CA GLU A 14 20.92 6.03 -13.65
C GLU A 14 20.46 6.56 -12.28
N VAL A 15 21.41 6.94 -11.42
CA VAL A 15 21.06 7.82 -10.29
C VAL A 15 20.83 9.20 -10.88
N GLN A 16 19.57 9.57 -11.07
CA GLN A 16 19.15 10.90 -11.50
C GLN A 16 18.74 11.71 -10.26
N PRO A 17 19.66 12.44 -9.61
CA PRO A 17 19.41 12.97 -8.27
C PRO A 17 18.24 13.95 -8.24
N LEU A 18 18.04 14.73 -9.30
CA LEU A 18 16.93 15.69 -9.42
C LEU A 18 15.55 15.03 -9.63
N PHE A 19 15.49 13.78 -10.08
CA PHE A 19 14.23 13.05 -10.29
C PHE A 19 13.84 12.22 -9.06
N LEU A 20 14.67 12.19 -8.02
CA LEU A 20 14.32 11.59 -6.75
C LEU A 20 13.38 12.53 -5.98
N PRO A 21 12.19 12.08 -5.53
CA PRO A 21 11.27 12.89 -4.74
C PRO A 21 11.94 13.57 -3.53
N GLY A 22 12.87 12.86 -2.89
CA GLY A 22 13.62 13.39 -1.74
C GLY A 22 14.48 14.63 -2.08
N ALA A 23 15.13 14.64 -3.24
CA ALA A 23 15.92 15.80 -3.66
C ALA A 23 15.04 17.02 -3.95
N LEU A 24 13.87 16.80 -4.57
CA LEU A 24 12.89 17.86 -4.79
C LEU A 24 12.34 18.42 -3.46
N PHE A 25 12.07 17.57 -2.47
CA PHE A 25 11.66 18.02 -1.13
C PHE A 25 12.76 18.80 -0.40
N ILE A 26 14.03 18.40 -0.53
CA ILE A 26 15.16 19.14 0.05
C ILE A 26 15.33 20.49 -0.64
N ALA A 27 15.24 20.53 -1.98
CA ALA A 27 15.35 21.77 -2.75
C ALA A 27 14.22 22.74 -2.39
N THR A 28 12.98 22.27 -2.36
CA THR A 28 11.81 23.08 -1.96
C THR A 28 11.92 23.55 -0.50
N SER A 29 12.40 22.73 0.42
CA SER A 29 12.69 23.12 1.81
C SER A 29 13.73 24.25 1.87
N LEU A 30 14.82 24.15 1.10
CA LEU A 30 15.88 25.16 1.07
C LEU A 30 15.37 26.49 0.49
N ILE A 31 14.62 26.43 -0.61
CA ILE A 31 13.99 27.62 -1.23
C ILE A 31 13.03 28.27 -0.24
N THR A 32 12.20 27.48 0.46
CA THR A 32 11.25 28.00 1.45
C THR A 32 11.96 28.68 2.61
N TYR A 33 13.06 28.09 3.10
CA TYR A 33 13.92 28.70 4.13
C TYR A 33 14.44 30.07 3.70
N LEU A 34 14.91 30.21 2.45
CA LEU A 34 15.42 31.48 1.92
C LEU A 34 14.31 32.53 1.71
N ILE A 35 13.16 32.14 1.14
CA ILE A 35 12.05 33.05 0.86
C ILE A 35 11.42 33.58 2.16
N HIS A 36 11.17 32.70 3.12
CA HIS A 36 10.48 33.05 4.36
C HIS A 36 11.42 33.52 5.47
N ARG A 37 12.74 33.54 5.22
CA ARG A 37 13.78 33.97 6.17
C ARG A 37 13.61 33.33 7.54
N ILE A 38 13.38 32.02 7.55
CA ILE A 38 13.12 31.26 8.77
C ILE A 38 14.37 31.35 9.67
N PRO A 39 14.24 31.59 10.98
CA PRO A 39 15.40 31.63 11.88
C PRO A 39 16.14 30.29 11.86
N GLY A 40 17.48 30.34 11.76
CA GLY A 40 18.33 29.17 11.58
C GLY A 40 18.15 28.09 12.66
N ASP A 41 17.88 28.48 13.90
CA ASP A 41 17.61 27.55 14.99
C ASP A 41 16.32 26.74 14.77
N ALA A 42 15.28 27.38 14.24
CA ALA A 42 14.03 26.69 13.92
C ALA A 42 14.23 25.72 12.75
N TYR A 43 14.98 26.13 11.72
CA TYR A 43 15.30 25.26 10.58
C TYR A 43 16.14 24.05 11.01
N ARG A 44 17.16 24.26 11.85
CA ARG A 44 17.99 23.19 12.40
C ARG A 44 17.17 22.21 13.24
N ARG A 45 16.24 22.70 14.07
CA ARG A 45 15.31 21.84 14.83
C ARG A 45 14.43 21.00 13.90
N ALA A 46 13.91 21.58 12.81
CA ALA A 46 13.13 20.85 11.83
C ALA A 46 13.94 19.72 11.18
N TRP A 47 15.16 20.02 10.71
CA TRP A 47 16.06 19.00 10.15
C TRP A 47 16.40 17.88 11.13
N SER A 48 16.73 18.23 12.37
CA SER A 48 17.03 17.26 13.43
C SER A 48 15.84 16.33 13.70
N THR A 49 14.64 16.91 13.77
CA THR A 49 13.40 16.15 13.99
C THR A 49 13.14 15.18 12.83
N SER A 50 13.21 15.66 11.59
CA SER A 50 13.04 14.83 10.39
C SER A 50 14.07 13.71 10.33
N PHE A 51 15.35 14.01 10.60
CA PHE A 51 16.41 13.02 10.60
C PHE A 51 16.17 11.93 11.65
N ARG A 52 15.72 12.31 12.86
CA ARG A 52 15.42 11.34 13.93
C ARG A 52 14.26 10.42 13.58
N VAL A 53 13.20 10.96 12.96
CA VAL A 53 12.06 10.17 12.48
C VAL A 53 12.50 9.22 11.36
N THR A 54 13.24 9.73 10.36
CA THR A 54 13.77 8.90 9.27
C THR A 54 14.67 7.77 9.78
N LEU A 55 15.58 8.06 10.72
CA LEU A 55 16.47 7.06 11.30
C LEU A 55 15.69 5.94 12.00
N SER A 56 14.63 6.29 12.73
CA SER A 56 13.77 5.29 13.38
C SER A 56 13.05 4.37 12.38
N ALA A 57 12.60 4.92 11.25
CA ALA A 57 11.98 4.15 10.17
C ALA A 57 13.00 3.28 9.41
N SER A 58 14.24 3.77 9.24
CA SER A 58 15.32 3.03 8.57
C SER A 58 15.66 1.72 9.25
N VAL A 59 15.56 1.62 10.59
CA VAL A 59 15.81 0.37 11.32
C VAL A 59 14.90 -0.75 10.81
N ALA A 60 13.60 -0.47 10.62
CA ALA A 60 12.67 -1.45 10.06
C ALA A 60 13.08 -1.85 8.63
N LEU A 61 13.50 -0.89 7.80
CA LEU A 61 13.94 -1.14 6.43
C LEU A 61 15.19 -2.04 6.37
N VAL A 62 16.14 -1.89 7.30
CA VAL A 62 17.36 -2.73 7.34
C VAL A 62 17.03 -4.22 7.44
N PHE A 63 15.99 -4.59 8.19
CA PHE A 63 15.57 -6.00 8.30
C PHE A 63 14.59 -6.41 7.20
N THR A 64 13.74 -5.47 6.78
CA THR A 64 12.66 -5.76 5.86
C THR A 64 13.13 -5.90 4.42
N VAL A 65 14.02 -5.03 3.95
CA VAL A 65 14.50 -5.06 2.57
C VAL A 65 15.22 -6.39 2.25
N PRO A 66 16.15 -6.90 3.08
CA PRO A 66 16.75 -8.21 2.84
C PRO A 66 15.74 -9.36 2.87
N MET A 67 14.77 -9.34 3.80
CA MET A 67 13.70 -10.36 3.84
C MET A 67 12.92 -10.39 2.52
N VAL A 68 12.55 -9.21 2.00
CA VAL A 68 11.87 -9.11 0.71
C VAL A 68 12.77 -9.59 -0.42
N GLN A 69 14.07 -9.27 -0.41
CA GLN A 69 15.00 -9.76 -1.44
C GLN A 69 15.15 -11.27 -1.40
N ILE A 70 15.16 -11.90 -0.22
CA ILE A 70 15.14 -13.36 -0.06
C ILE A 70 13.85 -13.92 -0.66
N PHE A 71 12.70 -13.31 -0.37
CA PHE A 71 11.40 -13.72 -0.92
C PHE A 71 11.36 -13.64 -2.45
N LEU A 72 11.80 -12.51 -3.03
CA LEU A 72 11.79 -12.29 -4.48
C LEU A 72 12.82 -13.16 -5.22
N ASN A 73 13.94 -13.50 -4.59
CA ASN A 73 15.04 -14.25 -5.18
C ASN A 73 15.17 -15.67 -4.60
N SER A 74 14.08 -16.26 -4.11
CA SER A 74 14.07 -17.56 -3.43
C SER A 74 14.27 -18.77 -4.37
N TYR A 75 14.80 -18.58 -5.59
CA TYR A 75 14.94 -19.63 -6.60
C TYR A 75 16.15 -20.53 -6.31
N GLY A 76 16.17 -21.74 -6.89
CA GLY A 76 17.31 -22.65 -6.77
C GLY A 76 17.35 -23.49 -5.48
N GLY A 77 16.24 -23.59 -4.76
CA GLY A 77 16.12 -24.49 -3.61
C GLY A 77 16.10 -25.97 -4.02
N ALA A 78 16.39 -26.87 -3.06
CA ALA A 78 16.47 -28.32 -3.29
C ALA A 78 15.17 -28.95 -3.85
N ALA A 79 14.03 -28.29 -3.65
CA ALA A 79 12.74 -28.73 -4.15
C ALA A 79 12.48 -28.36 -5.63
N GLY A 80 13.36 -27.58 -6.27
CA GLY A 80 13.24 -27.21 -7.69
C GLY A 80 12.10 -26.23 -8.01
N TYR A 81 11.48 -25.61 -7.01
CA TYR A 81 10.44 -24.60 -7.22
C TYR A 81 11.01 -23.29 -7.77
N GLU A 82 10.16 -22.61 -8.55
CA GLU A 82 10.36 -21.21 -8.94
C GLU A 82 10.35 -20.27 -7.71
N ARG A 83 10.60 -18.98 -7.96
CA ARG A 83 10.55 -17.93 -6.91
C ARG A 83 9.21 -17.96 -6.18
N MET A 84 9.22 -17.77 -4.86
CA MET A 84 8.01 -17.80 -4.00
C MET A 84 6.85 -16.94 -4.54
N PRO A 85 7.05 -15.68 -5.00
CA PRO A 85 5.98 -14.89 -5.60
C PRO A 85 5.32 -15.55 -6.82
N ILE A 86 6.09 -16.24 -7.65
CA ILE A 86 5.62 -16.84 -8.90
C ILE A 86 4.74 -18.06 -8.57
N VAL A 87 5.20 -18.92 -7.67
CA VAL A 87 4.45 -20.11 -7.23
C VAL A 87 3.17 -19.71 -6.50
N LEU A 88 3.20 -18.65 -5.69
CA LEU A 88 2.00 -18.10 -5.08
C LEU A 88 1.02 -17.58 -6.14
N ALA A 89 1.52 -16.88 -7.16
CA ALA A 89 0.69 -16.42 -8.27
C ALA A 89 0.05 -17.59 -9.03
N GLU A 90 0.76 -18.71 -9.21
CA GLU A 90 0.21 -19.93 -9.82
C GLU A 90 -0.98 -20.48 -9.06
N GLY A 91 -0.76 -20.76 -7.77
CA GLY A 91 -1.79 -21.37 -6.93
C GLY A 91 -3.01 -20.46 -6.80
N VAL A 92 -2.79 -19.15 -6.64
CA VAL A 92 -3.88 -18.20 -6.47
C VAL A 92 -4.62 -17.94 -7.78
N ALA A 93 -3.93 -17.86 -8.93
CA ALA A 93 -4.59 -17.73 -10.23
C ALA A 93 -5.48 -18.93 -10.55
N ALA A 94 -5.08 -20.14 -10.15
CA ALA A 94 -5.90 -21.34 -10.34
C ALA A 94 -7.22 -21.30 -9.56
N VAL A 95 -7.28 -20.55 -8.45
CA VAL A 95 -8.46 -20.46 -7.58
C VAL A 95 -9.27 -19.21 -7.85
N ALA A 96 -8.64 -18.03 -7.83
CA ALA A 96 -9.32 -16.75 -7.96
C ALA A 96 -9.53 -16.33 -9.43
N GLY A 97 -8.62 -16.74 -10.33
CA GLY A 97 -8.68 -16.44 -11.77
C GLY A 97 -9.01 -14.99 -12.06
N GLY A 98 -9.91 -14.75 -13.02
CA GLY A 98 -10.32 -13.41 -13.44
C GLY A 98 -10.96 -12.53 -12.35
N ALA A 99 -11.37 -13.09 -11.21
CA ALA A 99 -11.90 -12.31 -10.08
C ALA A 99 -10.80 -11.64 -9.24
N TRP A 100 -9.52 -11.92 -9.54
CA TRP A 100 -8.37 -11.39 -8.80
C TRP A 100 -8.36 -9.87 -8.56
N PRO A 101 -8.77 -9.00 -9.50
CA PRO A 101 -8.79 -7.55 -9.25
C PRO A 101 -9.58 -7.13 -8.01
N ILE A 102 -10.60 -7.88 -7.62
CA ILE A 102 -11.39 -7.62 -6.40
C ILE A 102 -10.56 -7.88 -5.13
N PHE A 103 -9.68 -8.88 -5.17
CA PHE A 103 -8.86 -9.31 -4.05
C PHE A 103 -7.51 -8.58 -3.96
N ALA A 104 -7.01 -8.03 -5.07
CA ALA A 104 -5.71 -7.36 -5.12
C ALA A 104 -5.53 -6.26 -4.04
N PRO A 105 -6.50 -5.37 -3.79
CA PRO A 105 -6.37 -4.38 -2.70
C PRO A 105 -6.30 -5.01 -1.30
N PHE A 106 -6.93 -6.15 -1.07
CA PHE A 106 -6.87 -6.81 0.24
C PHE A 106 -5.48 -7.37 0.54
N ILE A 107 -4.81 -7.95 -0.47
CA ILE A 107 -3.42 -8.40 -0.32
C ILE A 107 -2.50 -7.23 0.01
N GLY A 108 -2.65 -6.11 -0.70
CA GLY A 108 -1.87 -4.91 -0.42
C GLY A 108 -2.13 -4.38 0.97
N GLY A 109 -3.39 -4.37 1.38
CA GLY A 109 -3.82 -3.94 2.70
C GLY A 109 -3.30 -4.81 3.82
N ILE A 110 -3.40 -6.14 3.71
CA ILE A 110 -2.86 -7.08 4.70
C ILE A 110 -1.34 -6.95 4.77
N GLY A 111 -0.66 -6.85 3.62
CA GLY A 111 0.78 -6.62 3.57
C GLY A 111 1.18 -5.36 4.32
N ALA A 112 0.47 -4.24 4.11
CA ALA A 112 0.75 -2.99 4.81
C ALA A 112 0.37 -3.05 6.30
N ALA A 113 -0.72 -3.73 6.65
CA ALA A 113 -1.19 -3.90 8.03
C ALA A 113 -0.20 -4.71 8.88
N VAL A 114 0.43 -5.74 8.30
CA VAL A 114 1.43 -6.57 8.97
C VAL A 114 2.80 -5.88 8.97
N ALA A 115 3.24 -5.40 7.81
CA ALA A 115 4.58 -4.81 7.68
C ALA A 115 4.70 -3.41 8.30
N GLY A 116 3.58 -2.71 8.43
CA GLY A 116 3.56 -1.34 8.89
C GLY A 116 4.03 -0.29 7.89
N SER A 117 4.01 -0.64 6.61
CA SER A 117 4.44 0.27 5.57
C SER A 117 3.88 -0.16 4.22
N ASN A 118 3.26 0.78 3.53
CA ASN A 118 2.82 0.58 2.14
C ASN A 118 4.03 0.29 1.24
N THR A 119 5.16 0.95 1.46
CA THR A 119 6.39 0.70 0.69
C THR A 119 6.85 -0.74 0.83
N VAL A 120 6.85 -1.28 2.06
CA VAL A 120 7.22 -2.68 2.30
C VAL A 120 6.23 -3.63 1.63
N SER A 121 4.93 -3.39 1.79
CA SER A 121 3.89 -4.20 1.14
C SER A 121 4.09 -4.27 -0.38
N ASN A 122 4.37 -3.13 -1.01
CA ASN A 122 4.62 -3.05 -2.44
C ASN A 122 5.92 -3.76 -2.83
N MET A 123 7.00 -3.58 -2.07
CA MET A 123 8.24 -4.30 -2.33
C MET A 123 8.03 -5.83 -2.27
N MET A 124 7.24 -6.31 -1.31
CA MET A 124 6.98 -7.74 -1.10
C MET A 124 6.08 -8.33 -2.18
N PHE A 125 4.97 -7.68 -2.51
CA PHE A 125 3.89 -8.30 -3.28
C PHE A 125 3.71 -7.75 -4.69
N SER A 126 4.31 -6.61 -5.08
CA SER A 126 4.11 -6.07 -6.43
C SER A 126 4.55 -7.03 -7.52
N LEU A 127 5.62 -7.83 -7.31
CA LEU A 127 6.00 -8.85 -8.29
C LEU A 127 4.95 -9.95 -8.41
N PHE A 128 4.42 -10.43 -7.28
CA PHE A 128 3.31 -11.39 -7.26
C PHE A 128 2.08 -10.83 -7.98
N GLN A 129 1.70 -9.57 -7.70
CA GLN A 129 0.57 -8.89 -8.33
C GLN A 129 0.76 -8.68 -9.83
N PHE A 130 1.98 -8.34 -10.24
CA PHE A 130 2.34 -8.21 -11.64
C PHE A 130 2.15 -9.55 -12.37
N ASN A 131 2.73 -10.62 -11.83
CA ASN A 131 2.59 -11.97 -12.38
C ASN A 131 1.13 -12.46 -12.37
N MET A 132 0.35 -12.09 -11.36
CA MET A 132 -1.09 -12.36 -11.33
C MET A 132 -1.82 -11.69 -12.50
N GLY A 133 -1.49 -10.44 -12.81
CA GLY A 133 -2.02 -9.73 -13.98
C GLY A 133 -1.73 -10.47 -15.29
N GLU A 134 -0.49 -10.90 -15.48
CA GLU A 134 -0.10 -11.69 -16.67
C GLU A 134 -0.87 -13.01 -16.75
N ARG A 135 -1.03 -13.73 -15.63
CA ARG A 135 -1.73 -15.02 -15.58
C ARG A 135 -3.22 -14.93 -15.90
N ILE A 136 -3.86 -13.83 -15.55
CA ILE A 136 -5.28 -13.59 -15.86
C ILE A 136 -5.47 -12.87 -17.20
N ALA A 137 -4.40 -12.66 -17.97
CA ALA A 137 -4.39 -11.91 -19.23
C ALA A 137 -4.93 -10.47 -19.09
N ALA A 138 -4.67 -9.82 -17.95
CA ALA A 138 -4.95 -8.41 -17.72
C ALA A 138 -3.65 -7.59 -17.80
N ASP A 139 -3.76 -6.28 -18.04
CA ASP A 139 -2.62 -5.37 -17.89
C ASP A 139 -2.14 -5.39 -16.41
N PRO A 140 -0.91 -5.86 -16.14
CA PRO A 140 -0.37 -5.97 -14.78
C PRO A 140 -0.34 -4.65 -14.02
N THR A 141 -0.25 -3.53 -14.74
CA THR A 141 -0.20 -2.18 -14.16
C THR A 141 -1.43 -1.89 -13.31
N TRP A 142 -2.60 -2.35 -13.75
CA TRP A 142 -3.84 -2.16 -12.98
C TRP A 142 -3.83 -2.97 -11.68
N ILE A 143 -3.34 -4.20 -11.70
CA ILE A 143 -3.28 -5.05 -10.51
C ILE A 143 -2.29 -4.48 -9.49
N VAL A 144 -1.13 -3.98 -9.95
CA VAL A 144 -0.16 -3.31 -9.09
C VAL A 144 -0.69 -1.96 -8.56
N ALA A 145 -1.49 -1.23 -9.34
CA ALA A 145 -2.16 -0.03 -8.85
C ALA A 145 -3.18 -0.34 -7.74
N LEU A 146 -3.99 -1.39 -7.92
CA LEU A 146 -4.95 -1.87 -6.91
C LEU A 146 -4.26 -2.31 -5.61
N GLN A 147 -3.11 -2.97 -5.73
CA GLN A 147 -2.22 -3.31 -4.60
C GLN A 147 -1.81 -2.06 -3.82
N ALA A 148 -1.34 -1.01 -4.51
CA ALA A 148 -0.89 0.23 -3.87
C ALA A 148 -2.03 0.97 -3.15
N ILE A 149 -3.24 0.98 -3.73
CA ILE A 149 -4.46 1.51 -3.10
C ILE A 149 -4.80 0.69 -1.85
N GLY A 150 -4.76 -0.63 -1.98
CA GLY A 150 -4.95 -1.57 -0.89
C GLY A 150 -4.00 -1.33 0.28
N GLY A 151 -2.71 -1.16 -0.01
CA GLY A 151 -1.70 -0.88 1.01
C GLY A 151 -1.89 0.46 1.70
N ALA A 152 -2.46 1.47 1.03
CA ALA A 152 -2.89 2.69 1.70
C ALA A 152 -4.06 2.44 2.67
N ALA A 153 -5.06 1.64 2.27
CA ALA A 153 -6.17 1.26 3.13
C ALA A 153 -5.72 0.43 4.35
N GLY A 154 -4.76 -0.48 4.17
CA GLY A 154 -4.22 -1.34 5.23
C GLY A 154 -3.57 -0.60 6.39
N ASN A 155 -3.07 0.62 6.18
CA ASN A 155 -2.50 1.44 7.25
C ASN A 155 -3.50 1.75 8.37
N MET A 156 -4.82 1.75 8.08
CA MET A 156 -5.88 2.01 9.07
C MET A 156 -6.01 0.90 10.14
N ILE A 157 -5.68 -0.33 9.78
CA ILE A 157 -5.75 -1.50 10.68
C ILE A 157 -4.37 -1.93 11.18
N CYS A 158 -3.33 -1.16 10.83
CA CYS A 158 -1.98 -1.51 11.18
C CYS A 158 -1.69 -1.29 12.67
N VAL A 159 -1.12 -2.32 13.32
CA VAL A 159 -0.88 -2.31 14.77
C VAL A 159 0.03 -1.15 15.19
N HIS A 160 1.11 -0.87 14.47
CA HIS A 160 2.01 0.23 14.88
C HIS A 160 1.32 1.59 14.79
N ASN A 161 0.46 1.81 13.80
CA ASN A 161 -0.28 3.07 13.63
C ASN A 161 -1.30 3.22 14.76
N VAL A 162 -2.05 2.15 15.05
CA VAL A 162 -3.08 2.17 16.08
C VAL A 162 -2.47 2.31 17.46
N VAL A 163 -1.36 1.65 17.77
CA VAL A 163 -0.64 1.80 19.05
C VAL A 163 -0.16 3.24 19.21
N ALA A 164 0.47 3.82 18.19
CA ALA A 164 0.95 5.20 18.22
C ALA A 164 -0.21 6.20 18.41
N ALA A 165 -1.31 6.03 17.66
CA ALA A 165 -2.50 6.88 17.80
C ALA A 165 -3.12 6.76 19.20
N SER A 166 -3.27 5.52 19.71
CA SER A 166 -3.86 5.23 21.02
C SER A 166 -3.06 5.84 22.16
N ALA A 167 -1.72 5.89 22.03
CA ALA A 167 -0.85 6.56 23.00
C ALA A 167 -1.11 8.08 23.09
N VAL A 168 -1.42 8.74 21.96
CA VAL A 168 -1.67 10.18 21.90
C VAL A 168 -3.03 10.55 22.47
N VAL A 169 -4.05 9.73 22.25
CA VAL A 169 -5.43 10.01 22.68
C VAL A 169 -5.80 9.36 24.02
N GLY A 170 -4.86 8.70 24.70
CA GLY A 170 -5.09 8.09 26.02
C GLY A 170 -5.93 6.80 25.98
N LEU A 171 -5.90 6.06 24.87
CA LEU A 171 -6.62 4.80 24.66
C LEU A 171 -5.71 3.55 24.73
N LEU A 172 -4.58 3.64 25.44
CA LEU A 172 -3.65 2.51 25.62
C LEU A 172 -4.37 1.27 26.18
N GLY A 173 -4.06 0.10 25.62
CA GLY A 173 -4.72 -1.17 25.97
C GLY A 173 -6.08 -1.38 25.30
N ARG A 174 -6.56 -0.43 24.48
CA ARG A 174 -7.80 -0.53 23.70
C ARG A 174 -7.55 -0.60 22.18
N GLU A 175 -6.32 -0.90 21.75
CA GLU A 175 -5.91 -0.96 20.35
C GLU A 175 -6.75 -1.96 19.56
N GLY A 176 -7.06 -3.11 20.15
CA GLY A 176 -7.93 -4.11 19.53
C GLY A 176 -9.35 -3.60 19.27
N ALA A 177 -9.87 -2.71 20.12
CA ALA A 177 -11.18 -2.08 19.90
C ALA A 177 -11.12 -1.07 18.74
N VAL A 178 -10.03 -0.31 18.65
CA VAL A 178 -9.78 0.61 17.53
C VAL A 178 -9.66 -0.17 16.23
N ILE A 179 -8.84 -1.23 16.18
CA ILE A 179 -8.70 -2.09 14.99
C ILE A 179 -10.06 -2.69 14.60
N ARG A 180 -10.83 -3.20 15.55
CA ARG A 180 -12.16 -3.75 15.27
C ARG A 180 -13.10 -2.71 14.66
N MET A 181 -12.97 -1.44 15.04
CA MET A 181 -13.71 -0.34 14.41
C MET A 181 -13.16 0.02 13.03
N THR A 182 -11.84 0.04 12.83
CA THR A 182 -11.20 0.45 11.57
C THR A 182 -11.20 -0.64 10.49
N VAL A 183 -11.43 -1.91 10.85
CA VAL A 183 -11.62 -3.01 9.88
C VAL A 183 -12.79 -2.75 8.93
N PHE A 184 -13.90 -2.15 9.40
CA PHE A 184 -15.03 -1.84 8.51
C PHE A 184 -14.68 -0.79 7.43
N PRO A 185 -14.10 0.38 7.78
CA PRO A 185 -13.53 1.30 6.81
C PRO A 185 -12.50 0.65 5.87
N PHE A 186 -11.64 -0.22 6.39
CA PHE A 186 -10.67 -0.95 5.58
C PHE A 186 -11.33 -1.81 4.51
N VAL A 187 -12.30 -2.66 4.90
CA VAL A 187 -13.01 -3.53 3.96
C VAL A 187 -13.72 -2.71 2.88
N TYR A 188 -14.39 -1.62 3.27
CA TYR A 188 -15.01 -0.70 2.31
C TYR A 188 -13.99 -0.10 1.34
N TYR A 189 -12.87 0.42 1.86
CA TYR A 189 -11.84 1.10 1.07
C TYR A 189 -11.01 0.11 0.22
N ALA A 190 -10.94 -1.17 0.58
CA ALA A 190 -10.33 -2.20 -0.26
C ALA A 190 -11.31 -2.70 -1.34
N LEU A 191 -12.57 -2.96 -0.95
CA LEU A 191 -13.56 -3.56 -1.83
C LEU A 191 -13.99 -2.63 -2.97
N LEU A 192 -14.16 -1.33 -2.71
CA LEU A 192 -14.63 -0.39 -3.72
C LEU A 192 -13.64 -0.22 -4.87
N PRO A 193 -12.35 0.09 -4.64
CA PRO A 193 -11.35 0.12 -5.70
C PRO A 193 -11.15 -1.23 -6.39
N GLY A 194 -11.21 -2.34 -5.66
CA GLY A 194 -11.14 -3.69 -6.25
C GLY A 194 -12.29 -3.95 -7.22
N SER A 195 -13.50 -3.52 -6.87
CA SER A 195 -14.69 -3.63 -7.71
C SER A 195 -14.60 -2.73 -8.94
N VAL A 196 -14.10 -1.50 -8.79
CA VAL A 196 -13.85 -0.58 -9.91
C VAL A 196 -12.75 -1.12 -10.83
N GLY A 197 -11.66 -1.65 -10.27
CA GLY A 197 -10.58 -2.25 -11.02
C GLY A 197 -11.05 -3.47 -11.82
N TYR A 198 -11.85 -4.34 -11.20
CA TYR A 198 -12.50 -5.44 -11.90
C TYR A 198 -13.39 -4.94 -13.04
N LEU A 199 -14.21 -3.90 -12.80
CA LEU A 199 -15.09 -3.33 -13.82
C LEU A 199 -14.30 -2.83 -15.04
N ILE A 200 -13.18 -2.13 -14.81
CA ILE A 200 -12.35 -1.58 -15.89
C ILE A 200 -11.67 -2.72 -16.66
N ILE A 201 -11.08 -3.69 -15.96
CA ILE A 201 -10.34 -4.79 -16.59
C ILE A 201 -11.28 -5.72 -17.37
N SER A 202 -12.48 -6.00 -16.84
CA SER A 202 -13.47 -6.88 -17.48
C SER A 202 -14.37 -6.19 -18.51
N TYR A 203 -14.20 -4.88 -18.72
CA TYR A 203 -15.04 -4.09 -19.63
C TYR A 203 -15.02 -4.62 -21.06
N GLY A 204 -13.83 -5.00 -21.56
CA GLY A 204 -13.66 -5.47 -22.94
C GLY A 204 -14.32 -6.82 -23.25
N THR A 205 -14.52 -7.67 -22.24
CA THR A 205 -15.09 -9.03 -22.39
C THR A 205 -16.55 -9.14 -21.97
N SER A 206 -16.94 -8.47 -20.89
CA SER A 206 -18.28 -8.60 -20.28
C SER A 206 -19.15 -7.35 -20.46
N GLY A 207 -18.60 -6.26 -21.03
CA GLY A 207 -19.28 -4.98 -21.12
C GLY A 207 -19.47 -4.30 -19.76
N VAL A 208 -20.40 -3.34 -19.70
CA VAL A 208 -20.68 -2.53 -18.50
C VAL A 208 -21.36 -3.34 -17.40
N MET A 209 -22.14 -4.38 -17.75
CA MET A 209 -22.85 -5.21 -16.76
C MET A 209 -21.99 -6.38 -16.30
N ASN A 210 -20.95 -6.07 -15.53
CA ASN A 210 -20.07 -7.06 -14.92
C ASN A 210 -20.23 -7.08 -13.38
N VAL A 211 -19.64 -8.09 -12.73
CA VAL A 211 -19.69 -8.25 -11.27
C VAL A 211 -19.16 -7.01 -10.53
N GLY A 212 -18.15 -6.34 -11.10
CA GLY A 212 -17.62 -5.08 -10.57
C GLY A 212 -18.67 -3.96 -10.57
N ALA A 213 -19.46 -3.83 -11.64
CA ALA A 213 -20.54 -2.84 -11.74
C ALA A 213 -21.60 -3.05 -10.66
N LEU A 214 -22.00 -4.32 -10.46
CA LEU A 214 -22.97 -4.71 -9.44
C LEU A 214 -22.44 -4.40 -8.05
N LEU A 215 -21.19 -4.74 -7.75
CA LEU A 215 -20.57 -4.45 -6.46
C LEU A 215 -20.44 -2.95 -6.21
N VAL A 216 -20.01 -2.17 -7.20
CA VAL A 216 -19.94 -0.71 -7.10
C VAL A 216 -21.32 -0.11 -6.84
N ALA A 217 -22.34 -0.55 -7.58
CA ALA A 217 -23.71 -0.08 -7.40
C ALA A 217 -24.27 -0.45 -6.01
N LEU A 218 -24.01 -1.66 -5.52
CA LEU A 218 -24.40 -2.09 -4.18
C LEU A 218 -23.71 -1.27 -3.09
N ILE A 219 -22.40 -1.04 -3.22
CA ILE A 219 -21.63 -0.27 -2.24
C ILE A 219 -22.11 1.19 -2.22
N ALA A 220 -22.27 1.82 -3.39
CA ALA A 220 -22.76 3.19 -3.52
C ALA A 220 -24.21 3.32 -3.02
N GLY A 221 -25.09 2.37 -3.37
CA GLY A 221 -26.47 2.32 -2.92
C GLY A 221 -26.57 2.14 -1.40
N MET A 222 -25.76 1.27 -0.81
CA MET A 222 -25.69 1.08 0.64
C MET A 222 -25.18 2.36 1.33
N ALA A 223 -24.14 3.00 0.79
CA ALA A 223 -23.63 4.26 1.34
C ALA A 223 -24.70 5.37 1.29
N ALA A 224 -25.38 5.53 0.15
CA ALA A 224 -26.47 6.49 0.00
C ALA A 224 -27.63 6.21 0.96
N TYR A 225 -28.02 4.94 1.11
CA TYR A 225 -29.06 4.51 2.05
C TYR A 225 -28.69 4.83 3.50
N LEU A 226 -27.44 4.55 3.92
CA LEU A 226 -26.97 4.85 5.26
C LEU A 226 -26.93 6.36 5.54
N ILE A 227 -26.55 7.17 4.54
CA ILE A 227 -26.55 8.63 4.65
C ILE A 227 -27.97 9.16 4.77
N ALA A 228 -28.90 8.71 3.92
CA ALA A 228 -30.30 9.11 3.96
C ALA A 228 -30.95 8.76 5.30
N ARG A 229 -30.75 7.53 5.80
CA ARG A 229 -31.28 7.12 7.12
C ARG A 229 -30.71 7.93 8.29
N ARG A 230 -29.46 8.40 8.20
CA ARG A 230 -28.87 9.25 9.24
C ARG A 230 -29.43 10.67 9.22
N GLN A 231 -29.86 11.17 8.07
CA GLN A 231 -30.55 12.46 7.97
C GLN A 231 -31.99 12.38 8.52
N ASP A 232 -32.65 11.23 8.41
CA ASP A 232 -34.00 11.00 8.95
C ASP A 232 -34.04 10.76 10.47
N THR A 233 -32.88 10.61 11.12
CA THR A 233 -32.82 10.52 12.58
C THR A 233 -32.61 11.94 13.13
N PRO A 234 -33.60 12.59 13.78
CA PRO A 234 -33.37 13.90 14.38
C PRO A 234 -32.18 13.78 15.34
N ALA A 235 -31.23 14.71 15.22
CA ALA A 235 -30.13 14.83 16.16
C ALA A 235 -30.73 14.82 17.57
N ALA A 236 -30.51 13.73 18.30
CA ALA A 236 -30.92 13.65 19.69
C ALA A 236 -30.19 14.78 20.42
N ALA A 237 -30.95 15.82 20.76
CA ALA A 237 -30.53 16.82 21.72
C ALA A 237 -30.17 16.11 23.03
N GLY A 238 -28.96 16.35 23.53
CA GLY A 238 -28.42 15.81 24.77
C GLY A 238 -27.00 16.31 24.96
#